data_AF-A0A497V8E5-F1
#
_entry.id   AF-A0A497V8E5-F1
#
_cell.length_a   1.000
_cell.length_b   1.000
_cell.length_c   1.000
_cell.angle_alpha   90.00
_cell.angle_beta   90.00
_cell.angle_gamma   90.00
#
_symmetry.space_group_name_H-M   'P 1'
#
loop_
_entity.id
_entity.type
_entity.pdbx_description
1 polymer ?
#
loop_
_entity_poly.entity_id
_entity_poly.type
_entity_poly.pdbx_seq_one_letter_code
_entity_poly.pdbx_strand_id
1 'polypeptide(L)'
;MFYAISWFISLSLLALWSLLCWGVHAFTVWAMSSAGALAAGAAGAAGAASVQAILLPAWLQGWVPPELLRSLEGWITSAGPMLQTVLESVPALAGAVTVLAWGIWGLGAVVLIALAVGLHVLIRLLQRNTTASVLNAQAAQRRLAKG
;
A
#
# COMPACT_ATOMS: atom_id res chain seq x y z
N MET A 1 30.09 -1.22 -6.09
CA MET A 1 29.32 -0.19 -5.36
C MET A 1 27.96 0.06 -6.01
N PHE A 2 27.88 0.50 -7.27
CA PHE A 2 26.61 0.75 -7.97
C PHE A 2 25.62 -0.43 -8.00
N TYR A 3 26.11 -1.68 -8.11
CA TYR A 3 25.26 -2.87 -8.10
C TYR A 3 24.54 -3.09 -6.75
N ALA A 4 25.22 -2.82 -5.63
CA ALA A 4 24.64 -2.94 -4.30
C ALA A 4 23.58 -1.85 -4.04
N ILE A 5 23.81 -0.63 -4.53
CA ILE A 5 22.85 0.49 -4.43
C ILE A 5 21.59 0.20 -5.25
N SER A 6 21.73 -0.33 -6.47
CA SER A 6 20.59 -0.73 -7.30
C SER A 6 19.76 -1.84 -6.63
N TRP A 7 20.41 -2.81 -6.00
CA TRP A 7 19.75 -3.84 -5.21
C TRP A 7 19.00 -3.25 -4.00
N PHE A 8 19.66 -2.37 -3.26
CA PHE A 8 19.09 -1.75 -2.06
C PHE A 8 17.87 -0.90 -2.38
N ILE A 9 17.91 -0.12 -3.47
CA ILE A 9 16.77 0.70 -3.94
C ILE A 9 15.61 -0.20 -4.35
N SER A 10 15.87 -1.27 -5.12
CA SER A 10 14.82 -2.19 -5.58
C SER A 10 14.15 -2.91 -4.41
N LEU A 11 14.93 -3.38 -3.44
CA LEU A 11 14.42 -3.99 -2.21
C LEU A 11 13.62 -3.00 -1.36
N SER A 12 14.11 -1.76 -1.23
CA SER A 12 13.43 -0.73 -0.44
C SER A 12 12.09 -0.34 -1.07
N LEU A 13 12.03 -0.23 -2.40
CA LEU A 13 10.78 0.02 -3.12
C LEU A 13 9.79 -1.12 -2.93
N LEU A 14 10.27 -2.38 -3.01
CA LEU A 14 9.43 -3.56 -2.79
C LEU A 14 8.94 -3.66 -1.34
N ALA A 15 9.81 -3.32 -0.38
CA ALA A 15 9.47 -3.27 1.03
C ALA A 15 8.41 -2.20 1.30
N LEU A 16 8.59 -0.97 0.79
CA LEU A 16 7.63 0.12 0.90
C LEU A 16 6.28 -0.24 0.26
N TRP A 17 6.30 -0.81 -0.95
CA TRP A 17 5.09 -1.28 -1.63
C TRP A 17 4.35 -2.34 -0.83
N SER A 18 5.09 -3.31 -0.29
CA SER A 18 4.53 -4.37 0.56
C SER A 18 3.95 -3.78 1.85
N LEU A 19 4.68 -2.87 2.51
CA LEU A 19 4.22 -2.21 3.73
C LEU A 19 2.92 -1.44 3.48
N LEU A 20 2.82 -0.74 2.34
CA LEU A 20 1.64 0.02 1.96
C LEU A 20 0.44 -0.91 1.73
N CYS A 21 0.62 -2.00 0.99
CA CYS A 21 -0.44 -2.98 0.72
C CYS A 21 -0.94 -3.65 2.02
N TRP A 22 -0.02 -4.09 2.87
CA TRP A 22 -0.37 -4.72 4.15
C TRP A 22 -0.97 -3.73 5.14
N GLY A 23 -0.51 -2.47 5.15
CA GLY A 23 -1.09 -1.41 5.96
C GLY A 23 -2.53 -1.11 5.57
N VAL A 24 -2.80 -0.96 4.27
CA VAL A 24 -4.16 -0.79 3.76
C VAL A 24 -5.02 -2.01 4.08
N HIS A 25 -4.51 -3.23 3.88
CA HIS A 25 -5.26 -4.45 4.20
C HIS A 25 -5.59 -4.55 5.70
N ALA A 26 -4.62 -4.33 6.58
CA ALA A 26 -4.84 -4.32 8.03
C ALA A 26 -5.87 -3.27 8.44
N PHE A 27 -5.80 -2.07 7.86
CA PHE A 27 -6.79 -1.03 8.09
C PHE A 27 -8.19 -1.43 7.62
N THR A 28 -8.31 -2.05 6.44
CA THR A 28 -9.60 -2.55 5.94
C THR A 28 -10.19 -3.64 6.82
N VAL A 29 -9.37 -4.59 7.30
CA VAL A 29 -9.81 -5.65 8.22
C VAL A 29 -10.23 -5.06 9.57
N TRP A 30 -9.46 -4.10 10.10
CA TRP A 30 -9.83 -3.39 11.33
C TRP A 30 -11.15 -2.63 11.17
N ALA A 31 -11.31 -1.86 10.09
CA ALA A 31 -12.54 -1.12 9.80
C ALA A 31 -13.74 -2.07 9.65
N MET A 32 -13.53 -3.23 9.03
CA MET A 32 -14.55 -4.26 8.84
C MET A 32 -14.95 -4.94 10.16
N SER A 33 -13.98 -5.27 11.02
CA SER A 33 -14.25 -5.80 12.37
C SER A 33 -14.94 -4.78 13.28
N SER A 34 -14.68 -3.49 13.05
CA SER A 34 -15.31 -2.38 13.76
C SER A 34 -16.66 -1.99 13.14
N ALA A 35 -16.97 -2.43 11.92
CA ALA A 35 -18.17 -2.03 11.18
C ALA A 35 -19.47 -2.37 11.92
N GLY A 36 -19.52 -3.53 12.58
CA GLY A 36 -20.68 -3.90 13.42
C GLY A 36 -20.86 -2.99 14.62
N ALA A 37 -19.77 -2.53 15.22
CA ALA A 37 -19.80 -1.59 16.35
C ALA A 37 -20.12 -0.15 15.88
N LEU A 38 -19.64 0.25 14.69
CA LEU A 38 -20.00 1.52 14.07
C LEU A 38 -21.48 1.56 13.63
N ALA A 39 -22.01 0.44 13.13
CA ALA A 39 -23.40 0.35 12.68
C ALA A 39 -24.41 0.21 13.83
N ALA A 40 -24.07 -0.56 14.86
CA ALA A 40 -24.83 -0.59 16.11
C ALA A 40 -24.93 0.80 16.74
N GLY A 41 -23.89 1.62 16.56
CA GLY A 41 -23.94 3.01 16.98
C GLY A 41 -24.72 3.95 16.06
N ALA A 42 -24.79 3.69 14.76
CA ALA A 42 -25.61 4.50 13.85
C ALA A 42 -27.12 4.23 13.97
N ALA A 43 -27.53 3.06 14.50
CA ALA A 43 -28.92 2.58 14.48
C ALA A 43 -29.84 3.11 15.61
N GLY A 44 -29.36 3.98 16.52
CA GLY A 44 -30.22 4.56 17.55
C GLY A 44 -29.56 5.68 18.37
N ALA A 45 -30.36 6.45 19.12
CA ALA A 45 -29.89 7.58 19.95
C ALA A 45 -28.90 7.17 21.06
N ALA A 46 -28.98 5.94 21.56
CA ALA A 46 -27.97 5.35 22.47
C ALA A 46 -26.73 4.83 21.71
N GLY A 47 -26.85 4.67 20.41
CA GLY A 47 -25.80 4.20 19.53
C GLY A 47 -24.78 5.28 19.17
N ALA A 48 -25.20 6.52 18.94
CA ALA A 48 -24.26 7.60 18.62
C ALA A 48 -23.23 7.78 19.74
N ALA A 49 -23.66 7.61 21.01
CA ALA A 49 -22.78 7.56 22.17
C ALA A 49 -21.78 6.39 22.16
N SER A 50 -22.14 5.23 21.59
CA SER A 50 -21.26 4.06 21.47
C SER A 50 -20.23 4.19 20.34
N VAL A 51 -20.61 4.77 19.19
CA VAL A 51 -19.68 5.18 18.12
C VAL A 51 -18.73 6.25 18.63
N GLN A 52 -19.24 7.20 19.41
CA GLN A 52 -18.42 8.21 20.07
C GLN A 52 -17.47 7.58 21.09
N ALA A 53 -17.85 6.54 21.83
CA ALA A 53 -16.96 5.85 22.77
C ALA A 53 -15.86 5.02 22.07
N ILE A 54 -16.13 4.54 20.85
CA ILE A 54 -15.17 3.80 20.02
C ILE A 54 -14.20 4.75 19.30
N LEU A 55 -14.70 5.88 18.78
CA LEU A 55 -13.89 6.88 18.08
C LEU A 55 -13.22 7.89 19.01
N LEU A 56 -13.81 8.12 20.19
CA LEU A 56 -13.36 9.09 21.18
C LEU A 56 -13.05 8.35 22.50
N PRO A 57 -11.78 7.91 22.67
CA PRO A 57 -11.33 7.29 23.90
C PRO A 57 -11.66 8.16 25.13
N ALA A 58 -11.92 7.54 26.28
CA ALA A 58 -12.32 8.26 27.50
C ALA A 58 -11.36 9.40 27.90
N TRP A 59 -10.07 9.29 27.57
CA TRP A 59 -9.07 10.33 27.83
C TRP A 59 -9.20 11.57 26.93
N LEU A 60 -9.88 11.46 25.79
CA LEU A 60 -10.14 12.54 24.84
C LEU A 60 -11.47 13.24 25.11
N GLN A 61 -12.39 12.63 25.86
CA GLN A 61 -13.73 13.19 26.10
C GLN A 61 -13.70 14.51 26.87
N GLY A 62 -12.72 14.71 27.78
CA GLY A 62 -12.56 15.97 28.51
C GLY A 62 -12.00 17.12 27.67
N TRP A 63 -11.47 16.84 26.48
CA TRP A 63 -10.81 17.81 25.61
C TRP A 63 -11.65 18.25 24.41
N VAL A 64 -12.77 17.57 24.14
CA VAL A 64 -13.61 17.88 22.98
C VAL A 64 -14.82 18.74 23.39
N PRO A 65 -15.02 19.91 22.76
CA PRO A 65 -16.18 20.76 23.03
C PRO A 65 -17.51 20.08 22.69
N PRO A 66 -18.57 20.30 23.48
CA PRO A 66 -19.88 19.66 23.26
C PRO A 66 -20.55 20.06 21.94
N GLU A 67 -20.30 21.27 21.41
CA GLU A 67 -20.74 21.67 20.06
C GLU A 67 -20.19 20.78 18.95
N LEU A 68 -18.96 20.27 19.12
CA LEU A 68 -18.33 19.39 18.14
C LEU A 68 -19.02 18.01 18.15
N LEU A 69 -19.39 17.51 19.33
CA LEU A 69 -20.14 16.25 19.48
C LEU A 69 -21.52 16.34 18.82
N ARG A 70 -22.26 17.43 19.05
CA ARG A 70 -23.57 17.65 18.40
C ARG A 70 -23.46 17.75 16.88
N SER A 71 -22.42 18.42 16.40
CA SER A 71 -22.16 18.51 14.96
C SER A 71 -21.93 17.12 14.39
N LEU A 72 -21.07 16.32 15.04
CA LEU A 72 -20.75 14.96 14.64
C LEU A 72 -21.99 14.05 14.64
N GLU A 73 -22.85 14.14 15.67
CA GLU A 73 -24.14 13.44 15.71
C GLU A 73 -25.03 13.79 14.52
N GLY A 74 -25.09 15.06 14.14
CA GLY A 74 -25.81 15.52 12.94
C GLY A 74 -25.25 14.91 11.64
N TRP A 75 -23.92 14.83 11.51
CA TRP A 75 -23.25 14.19 10.38
C TRP A 75 -23.46 12.67 10.34
N ILE A 76 -23.43 11.99 11.49
CA ILE A 76 -23.66 10.55 11.60
C ILE A 76 -25.11 10.22 11.26
N THR A 77 -26.06 11.02 11.76
CA THR A 77 -27.49 10.84 11.51
C THR A 77 -27.82 11.04 10.03
N SER A 78 -27.21 12.04 9.37
CA SER A 78 -27.39 12.26 7.93
C SER A 78 -26.71 11.19 7.07
N ALA A 79 -25.61 10.62 7.54
CA ALA A 79 -24.90 9.52 6.88
C ALA A 79 -25.53 8.14 7.13
N GLY A 80 -26.45 8.00 8.09
CA GLY A 80 -27.08 6.73 8.49
C GLY A 80 -27.55 5.84 7.33
N PRO A 81 -28.32 6.36 6.35
CA PRO A 81 -28.77 5.58 5.20
C PRO A 81 -27.62 5.11 4.30
N MET A 82 -26.59 5.95 4.11
CA MET A 82 -25.40 5.60 3.33
C MET A 82 -24.58 4.51 4.03
N LEU A 83 -24.44 4.60 5.36
CA LEU A 83 -23.78 3.57 6.16
C LEU A 83 -24.52 2.23 6.07
N GLN A 84 -25.86 2.22 6.09
CA GLN A 84 -26.63 0.98 5.96
C GLN A 84 -26.43 0.32 4.58
N THR A 85 -26.48 1.08 3.49
CA THR A 85 -26.22 0.57 2.13
C THR A 85 -24.81 -0.01 2.00
N VAL A 86 -23.82 0.64 2.62
CA VAL A 86 -22.44 0.12 2.67
C VAL A 86 -22.39 -1.16 3.51
N LEU A 87 -23.07 -1.21 4.65
CA LEU A 87 -23.07 -2.40 5.50
C LEU A 87 -23.77 -3.62 4.89
N GLU A 88 -24.81 -3.41 4.09
CA GLU A 88 -25.50 -4.48 3.38
C GLU A 88 -24.65 -5.05 2.23
N SER A 89 -23.81 -4.21 1.61
CA SER A 89 -22.91 -4.63 0.53
C SER A 89 -21.59 -5.22 1.04
N VAL A 90 -21.22 -4.90 2.27
CA VAL A 90 -19.99 -5.33 2.94
C VAL A 90 -19.75 -6.86 2.98
N PRO A 91 -20.74 -7.75 3.28
CA PRO A 91 -20.52 -9.19 3.28
C PRO A 91 -20.19 -9.75 1.87
N ALA A 92 -20.78 -9.17 0.83
CA ALA A 92 -20.50 -9.52 -0.56
C ALA A 92 -19.11 -9.01 -1.01
N LEU A 93 -18.68 -7.86 -0.49
CA LEU A 93 -17.38 -7.25 -0.76
C LEU A 93 -16.23 -7.87 0.05
N ALA A 94 -16.49 -8.44 1.22
CA ALA A 94 -15.44 -8.95 2.11
C ALA A 94 -14.55 -10.02 1.44
N GLY A 95 -15.16 -10.93 0.67
CA GLY A 95 -14.40 -11.92 -0.12
C GLY A 95 -13.63 -11.29 -1.29
N ALA A 96 -14.23 -10.31 -1.97
CA ALA A 96 -13.62 -9.60 -3.09
C ALA A 96 -12.44 -8.71 -2.65
N VAL A 97 -12.51 -8.10 -1.45
CA VAL A 97 -11.44 -7.26 -0.90
C VAL A 97 -10.16 -8.06 -0.69
N THR A 98 -10.24 -9.28 -0.15
CA THR A 98 -9.06 -10.13 0.01
C THR A 98 -8.48 -10.56 -1.33
N VAL A 99 -9.34 -10.93 -2.29
CA VAL A 99 -8.89 -11.30 -3.66
C VAL A 99 -8.25 -10.11 -4.38
N LEU A 100 -8.83 -8.91 -4.26
CA LEU A 100 -8.27 -7.68 -4.81
C LEU A 100 -6.95 -7.30 -4.13
N ALA A 101 -6.83 -7.48 -2.81
CA ALA A 101 -5.59 -7.26 -2.08
C ALA A 101 -4.48 -8.18 -2.60
N TRP A 102 -4.77 -9.48 -2.76
CA TRP A 102 -3.84 -10.43 -3.36
C TRP A 102 -3.51 -10.10 -4.82
N GLY A 103 -4.49 -9.68 -5.61
CA GLY A 103 -4.32 -9.31 -7.01
C GLY A 103 -3.45 -8.06 -7.18
N ILE A 104 -3.73 -6.99 -6.43
CA ILE A 104 -2.98 -5.73 -6.45
C ILE A 104 -1.56 -5.95 -5.93
N TRP A 105 -1.42 -6.69 -4.82
CA TRP A 105 -0.11 -7.00 -4.26
C TRP A 105 0.72 -7.85 -5.23
N GLY A 106 0.14 -8.94 -5.73
CA GLY A 106 0.81 -9.85 -6.66
C GLY A 106 1.21 -9.18 -7.97
N LEU A 107 0.31 -8.38 -8.55
CA LEU A 107 0.60 -7.62 -9.77
C LEU A 107 1.73 -6.61 -9.55
N GLY A 108 1.68 -5.83 -8.47
CA GLY A 108 2.73 -4.88 -8.11
C GLY A 108 4.07 -5.56 -7.84
N ALA A 109 4.07 -6.69 -7.13
CA ALA A 109 5.28 -7.47 -6.85
C ALA A 109 5.90 -8.00 -8.16
N VAL A 110 5.10 -8.58 -9.06
CA VAL A 110 5.58 -9.09 -10.36
C VAL A 110 6.16 -7.96 -11.20
N VAL A 111 5.50 -6.80 -11.29
CA VAL A 111 5.99 -5.65 -12.06
C VAL A 111 7.31 -5.13 -11.48
N LEU A 112 7.41 -4.98 -10.16
CA LEU A 112 8.63 -4.50 -9.51
C LEU A 112 9.79 -5.49 -9.67
N ILE A 113 9.53 -6.79 -9.55
CA ILE A 113 10.53 -7.83 -9.78
C ILE A 113 10.98 -7.83 -11.24
N ALA A 114 10.04 -7.77 -12.19
CA ALA A 114 10.35 -7.73 -13.61
C ALA A 114 11.19 -6.49 -13.97
N LEU A 115 10.87 -5.33 -13.39
CA LEU A 115 11.65 -4.10 -13.56
C LEU A 115 13.07 -4.24 -12.98
N ALA A 116 13.19 -4.79 -11.77
CA ALA A 116 14.47 -5.01 -11.11
C ALA A 116 15.36 -5.98 -11.90
N VAL A 117 14.80 -7.10 -12.37
CA VAL A 117 15.50 -8.08 -13.20
C VAL A 117 15.87 -7.49 -14.57
N GLY A 118 14.96 -6.77 -15.21
CA GLY A 118 15.19 -6.12 -16.51
C GLY A 118 16.34 -5.13 -16.45
N LEU A 119 16.37 -4.28 -15.41
CA LEU A 119 17.48 -3.34 -15.19
C LEU A 119 18.81 -4.08 -14.96
N HIS A 120 18.79 -5.19 -14.22
CA HIS A 120 19.98 -6.01 -13.98
C HIS A 120 20.54 -6.66 -15.25
N VAL A 121 19.65 -7.20 -16.09
CA VAL A 121 20.04 -7.79 -17.38
C VAL A 121 20.63 -6.72 -18.28
N LEU A 122 20.00 -5.54 -18.36
CA LEU A 122 20.47 -4.42 -19.18
C LEU A 122 21.87 -3.96 -18.75
N ILE A 123 22.13 -3.83 -17.45
CA ILE A 123 23.45 -3.47 -16.91
C ILE A 123 24.51 -4.53 -17.30
N ARG A 124 24.19 -5.83 -17.18
CA ARG A 124 25.12 -6.90 -17.57
C ARG A 124 25.43 -6.91 -19.06
N LEU A 125 24.43 -6.66 -19.91
CA LEU A 125 24.61 -6.59 -21.36
C LEU A 125 25.48 -5.38 -21.76
N LEU A 126 25.23 -4.22 -21.15
CA LEU A 126 26.05 -3.02 -21.36
C LEU A 126 27.51 -3.24 -20.94
N GLN A 127 27.76 -3.91 -19.80
CA GLN A 127 29.12 -4.23 -19.36
C GLN A 127 29.85 -5.17 -20.32
N ARG A 128 29.17 -6.23 -20.80
CA ARG A 128 29.75 -7.15 -21.79
C ARG A 128 30.20 -6.44 -23.06
N ASN A 129 29.39 -5.52 -23.57
CA ASN A 129 29.69 -4.80 -24.80
C ASN A 129 30.88 -3.86 -24.63
N THR A 130 30.98 -3.17 -23.49
CA THR A 130 32.14 -2.31 -23.18
C THR A 130 33.43 -3.11 -23.08
N THR A 131 33.43 -4.25 -22.38
CA THR A 131 34.63 -5.10 -22.27
C THR A 131 35.06 -5.68 -23.61
N ALA A 132 34.11 -6.12 -24.44
CA ALA A 132 34.39 -6.61 -25.79
C ALA A 132 35.00 -5.52 -26.69
N SER A 133 34.48 -4.29 -26.62
CA SER A 133 35.01 -3.14 -27.35
C SER A 133 36.46 -2.83 -26.98
N VAL A 134 36.78 -2.82 -25.67
CA VAL A 134 38.15 -2.56 -25.17
C VAL A 134 39.13 -3.63 -25.63
N LEU A 135 38.75 -4.91 -25.58
CA LEU A 135 39.60 -6.02 -26.03
C LEU A 135 39.88 -5.94 -27.55
N ASN A 136 38.87 -5.62 -28.35
CA ASN A 136 39.04 -5.44 -29.80
C ASN A 136 39.97 -4.27 -30.13
N ALA A 137 39.84 -3.14 -29.41
CA ALA A 137 40.73 -1.99 -29.58
C ALA A 137 42.19 -2.33 -29.24
N GLN A 138 42.43 -3.10 -28.17
CA GLN A 138 43.78 -3.56 -27.81
C GLN A 138 44.35 -4.54 -28.84
N ALA A 139 43.54 -5.44 -29.38
CA ALA A 139 43.96 -6.38 -30.42
C ALA A 139 44.37 -5.65 -31.71
N ALA A 140 43.63 -4.60 -32.09
CA ALA A 140 43.97 -3.75 -33.24
C ALA A 140 45.30 -3.01 -33.01
N GLN A 141 45.50 -2.42 -31.83
CA GLN A 141 46.75 -1.73 -31.48
C GLN A 141 47.97 -2.68 -31.51
N ARG A 142 47.84 -3.91 -31.00
CA ARG A 142 48.93 -4.90 -31.04
C ARG A 142 49.31 -5.33 -32.46
N ARG A 143 48.36 -5.32 -33.40
CA ARG A 143 48.66 -5.64 -34.81
C ARG A 143 49.46 -4.53 -35.48
N LEU A 144 49.12 -3.27 -35.19
CA LEU A 144 49.85 -2.11 -35.71
C LEU A 144 51.27 -2.00 -35.17
N ALA A 145 51.52 -2.41 -33.93
CA ALA A 145 52.87 -2.37 -33.33
C ALA A 145 53.82 -3.47 -33.84
N LYS A 146 53.34 -4.45 -34.60
CA LYS A 146 54.12 -5.60 -35.09
C LYS A 146 54.35 -5.62 -36.60
N GLY A 147 53.73 -4.69 -37.33
CA GLY A 147 53.94 -4.49 -38.77
C GLY A 147 54.82 -3.27 -39.00
#